data_AF-A0A7V8TVJ2-F1
#
_entry.id   AF-A0A7V8TVJ2-F1
#
_cell.length_a   1.000
_cell.length_b   1.000
_cell.length_c   1.000
_cell.angle_alpha   90.00
_cell.angle_beta   90.00
_cell.angle_gamma   90.00
#
_symmetry.space_group_name_H-M   'P 1'
#
loop_
_entity.id
_entity.type
_entity.pdbx_description
1 polymer ?
#
loop_
_entity_poly.entity_id
_entity_poly.type
_entity_poly.pdbx_seq_one_letter_code
_entity_poly.pdbx_strand_id
1 'polypeptide(L)'
;MNEQKKTIIESLKINPKDVGSSEVQIGLLSNKINMLSKHFKENKNDKHSTTGLLKAVNRRKRLLTYLSKKNPESYKKILTKLNLRK
;
A
#
# COMPACT_ATOMS: atom_id res chain seq x y z
N MET A 1 14.21 -8.82 7.50
CA MET A 1 13.41 -7.96 6.62
C MET A 1 12.71 -8.87 5.61
N ASN A 2 11.39 -9.08 5.71
CA ASN A 2 10.65 -10.05 4.86
C ASN A 2 10.94 -9.83 3.38
N GLU A 3 11.28 -10.89 2.65
CA GLU A 3 11.65 -10.85 1.22
C GLU A 3 10.57 -10.15 0.37
N GLN A 4 9.29 -10.43 0.66
CA GLN A 4 8.16 -9.75 0.01
C GLN A 4 8.19 -8.23 0.12
N LYS A 5 8.66 -7.68 1.26
CA LYS A 5 8.78 -6.23 1.43
C LYS A 5 9.91 -5.67 0.55
N LYS A 6 11.03 -6.38 0.43
CA LYS A 6 12.15 -5.96 -0.43
C LYS A 6 11.75 -5.93 -1.90
N THR A 7 11.07 -6.97 -2.40
CA THR A 7 10.59 -7.03 -3.79
C THR A 7 9.65 -5.88 -4.13
N ILE A 8 8.73 -5.54 -3.22
CA ILE A 8 7.81 -4.41 -3.42
C ILE A 8 8.59 -3.09 -3.51
N ILE A 9 9.54 -2.87 -2.60
CA ILE A 9 10.39 -1.67 -2.59
C ILE A 9 11.18 -1.60 -3.90
N GLU A 10 11.84 -2.68 -4.33
CA GLU A 10 12.62 -2.71 -5.56
C GLU A 10 11.79 -2.44 -6.81
N SER A 11 10.52 -2.90 -6.82
CA SER A 11 9.63 -2.67 -7.95
C SER A 11 9.07 -1.25 -8.03
N LEU A 12 9.01 -0.51 -6.92
CA LEU A 12 8.34 0.79 -6.83
C LEU A 12 9.28 1.94 -6.47
N LYS A 13 10.55 1.66 -6.16
CA LYS A 13 11.56 2.67 -5.87
C LYS A 13 11.74 3.58 -7.06
N ILE A 14 11.82 4.89 -6.80
CA ILE A 14 12.18 5.88 -7.82
C ILE A 14 13.70 5.91 -7.97
N ASN A 15 14.41 5.84 -6.84
CA ASN A 15 15.86 5.87 -6.75
C ASN A 15 16.38 4.61 -6.05
N PRO A 16 17.65 4.21 -6.25
CA PRO A 16 18.21 2.99 -5.64
C PRO A 16 18.18 3.00 -4.10
N LYS A 17 18.19 4.17 -3.46
CA LYS A 17 18.08 4.34 -1.99
C LYS A 17 16.68 4.77 -1.53
N ASP A 18 15.70 4.80 -2.42
CA ASP A 18 14.35 5.26 -2.07
C ASP A 18 13.56 4.17 -1.34
N VAL A 19 13.26 4.45 -0.08
CA VAL A 19 12.48 3.60 0.82
C VAL A 19 11.20 4.29 1.30
N GLY A 20 11.09 5.59 1.05
CA GLY A 20 10.14 6.49 1.71
C GLY A 20 9.16 7.19 0.78
N SER A 21 9.33 7.09 -0.53
CA SER A 21 8.42 7.69 -1.51
C SER A 21 6.98 7.25 -1.30
N SER A 22 6.07 8.12 -1.77
CA SER A 22 4.63 7.84 -1.71
C SER A 22 4.31 6.54 -2.45
N GLU A 23 5.02 6.30 -3.55
CA GLU A 23 4.92 5.12 -4.39
C GLU A 23 5.22 3.82 -3.63
N VAL A 24 6.39 3.75 -3.01
CA VAL A 24 6.82 2.59 -2.20
C VAL A 24 5.86 2.38 -1.02
N GLN A 25 5.48 3.45 -0.32
CA GLN A 25 4.56 3.35 0.82
C GLN A 25 3.18 2.80 0.42
N ILE A 26 2.63 3.21 -0.73
CA ILE A 26 1.33 2.72 -1.22
C ILE A 26 1.41 1.21 -1.53
N GLY A 27 2.51 0.75 -2.14
CA GLY A 27 2.75 -0.67 -2.40
C GLY A 27 2.82 -1.50 -1.11
N LEU A 28 3.62 -1.04 -0.14
CA LEU A 28 3.76 -1.70 1.15
C LEU A 28 2.44 -1.76 1.93
N LEU A 29 1.66 -0.67 1.94
CA LEU A 29 0.34 -0.63 2.56
C LEU A 29 -0.64 -1.57 1.86
N SER A 30 -0.61 -1.66 0.53
CA SER A 30 -1.49 -2.55 -0.23
C SER A 30 -1.21 -4.02 0.09
N ASN A 31 0.06 -4.42 0.17
CA ASN A 31 0.40 -5.77 0.59
C ASN A 31 -0.05 -6.05 2.04
N LYS A 32 0.16 -5.10 2.95
CA LYS A 32 -0.32 -5.22 4.35
C LYS A 32 -1.84 -5.38 4.42
N ILE A 33 -2.59 -4.59 3.64
CA ILE A 33 -4.06 -4.67 3.57
C ILE A 33 -4.51 -6.04 3.05
N ASN A 34 -3.88 -6.56 2.00
CA ASN A 34 -4.21 -7.88 1.45
C ASN A 34 -3.95 -9.00 2.46
N MET A 35 -2.81 -8.96 3.15
CA MET A 35 -2.46 -9.94 4.18
C MET A 35 -3.44 -9.90 5.36
N LEU A 36 -3.75 -8.71 5.86
CA LEU A 36 -4.72 -8.52 6.95
C LEU A 36 -6.14 -8.94 6.52
N SER A 37 -6.56 -8.60 5.29
CA SER A 37 -7.85 -8.99 4.75
C SER A 37 -8.01 -10.52 4.71
N LYS A 38 -6.95 -11.25 4.31
CA LYS A 38 -6.96 -12.72 4.38
C LYS A 38 -7.06 -13.22 5.82
N HIS A 39 -6.29 -12.63 6.75
CA HIS A 39 -6.34 -12.99 8.17
C HIS A 39 -7.75 -12.82 8.78
N PHE A 40 -8.46 -11.73 8.47
CA PHE A 40 -9.82 -11.51 8.99
C PHE A 40 -10.88 -12.43 8.38
N LYS A 41 -10.65 -12.97 7.18
CA LYS A 41 -11.56 -13.99 6.61
C LYS A 41 -11.56 -15.26 7.46
N GLU A 42 -10.39 -15.64 7.97
CA GLU A 42 -10.21 -16.78 8.87
C GLU A 42 -10.61 -16.41 10.32
N ASN A 43 -10.32 -15.18 10.76
CA ASN A 43 -10.52 -14.71 12.13
C ASN A 43 -11.60 -13.62 12.24
N LYS A 44 -12.85 -13.99 11.99
CA LYS A 44 -13.99 -13.04 11.94
C LYS A 44 -14.26 -12.29 13.25
N ASN A 45 -13.84 -12.86 14.38
CA ASN A 45 -14.09 -12.29 15.72
C ASN A 45 -13.03 -11.28 16.16
N ASP A 46 -11.89 -11.16 15.45
CA ASP A 46 -10.85 -10.19 15.81
C ASP A 46 -11.26 -8.77 15.37
N LYS A 47 -11.97 -8.08 16.26
CA LYS A 47 -12.38 -6.68 16.06
C LYS A 47 -11.28 -5.68 16.41
N HIS A 48 -10.37 -6.00 17.32
CA HIS A 48 -9.32 -5.07 17.75
C HIS A 48 -8.36 -4.76 16.59
N SER A 49 -7.97 -5.77 15.83
CA SER A 49 -7.05 -5.61 14.70
C SER A 49 -7.69 -4.88 13.51
N THR A 50 -9.03 -4.84 13.39
CA THR A 50 -9.73 -4.15 12.28
C THR A 50 -9.44 -2.65 12.25
N THR A 51 -9.20 -2.05 13.42
CA THR A 51 -8.83 -0.63 13.53
C THR A 51 -7.47 -0.38 12.89
N GLY A 52 -6.53 -1.31 13.04
CA GLY A 52 -5.23 -1.27 12.38
C GLY A 52 -5.35 -1.36 10.85
N LEU A 53 -6.28 -2.20 10.35
CA LEU A 53 -6.60 -2.30 8.93
C LEU A 53 -7.20 -1.00 8.39
N LEU A 54 -8.21 -0.45 9.06
CA LEU A 54 -8.84 0.82 8.69
C LEU A 54 -7.83 1.97 8.63
N LYS A 55 -6.94 2.07 9.63
CA LYS A 55 -5.84 3.04 9.64
C LYS A 55 -4.92 2.87 8.42
N ALA A 56 -4.59 1.63 8.04
CA ALA A 56 -3.76 1.35 6.86
C ALA A 56 -4.47 1.74 5.54
N VAL A 57 -5.76 1.43 5.40
CA VAL A 57 -6.58 1.81 4.24
C VAL A 57 -6.66 3.33 4.11
N ASN A 58 -6.96 4.03 5.21
CA ASN A 58 -7.05 5.48 5.23
C ASN A 58 -5.72 6.15 4.90
N ARG A 59 -4.60 5.64 5.43
CA ARG A 59 -3.26 6.14 5.08
C ARG A 59 -2.97 5.95 3.60
N ARG A 60 -3.29 4.79 3.02
CA ARG A 60 -3.13 4.54 1.58
C ARG A 60 -3.96 5.51 0.75
N LYS A 61 -5.22 5.75 1.14
CA LYS A 61 -6.12 6.70 0.45
C LYS A 61 -5.53 8.12 0.46
N ARG A 62 -5.03 8.59 1.60
CA ARG A 62 -4.37 9.91 1.72
C ARG A 62 -3.15 10.04 0.81
N LEU A 63 -2.30 9.01 0.76
CA LEU A 63 -1.12 8.99 -0.11
C LEU A 63 -1.49 8.98 -1.59
N LEU A 64 -2.53 8.22 -1.99
CA LEU A 64 -3.04 8.23 -3.36
C LEU A 64 -3.61 9.60 -3.76
N THR A 65 -4.36 10.25 -2.87
CA THR A 65 -4.86 11.61 -3.10
C THR A 65 -3.70 12.61 -3.24
N TYR A 66 -2.66 12.50 -2.40
CA TYR A 66 -1.46 13.34 -2.51
C TYR A 66 -0.75 13.12 -3.85
N LEU A 67 -0.52 11.85 -4.23
CA LEU A 67 0.16 11.49 -5.47
C LEU A 67 -0.63 11.97 -6.69
N SER A 68 -1.97 11.83 -6.67
CA SER A 68 -2.83 12.33 -7.74
C SER A 68 -2.74 13.84 -7.95
N LYS A 69 -2.48 14.62 -6.89
CA LYS A 69 -2.32 16.08 -6.97
C LYS A 69 -0.92 16.49 -7.40
N LYS A 70 0.10 15.79 -6.92
CA LYS A 70 1.51 16.14 -7.14
C LYS A 70 2.08 15.58 -8.44
N ASN A 71 1.76 14.33 -8.76
CA ASN A 71 2.24 13.65 -9.97
C ASN A 71 1.16 12.69 -10.52
N PRO A 72 0.31 13.17 -11.45
CA PRO A 72 -0.77 12.38 -12.01
C PRO A 72 -0.28 11.18 -12.85
N GLU A 73 0.92 11.24 -13.43
CA GLU A 73 1.50 10.11 -14.17
C GLU A 73 1.91 8.97 -13.24
N SER A 74 2.64 9.28 -12.15
CA SER A 74 2.98 8.29 -11.12
C SER A 74 1.72 7.68 -10.51
N TYR A 75 0.69 8.50 -10.28
CA TYR A 75 -0.60 8.01 -9.79
C TYR A 75 -1.23 6.97 -10.73
N LYS A 76 -1.30 7.26 -12.04
CA LYS A 76 -1.81 6.29 -13.03
C LYS A 76 -0.96 5.02 -13.05
N LYS A 77 0.37 5.14 -13.11
CA LYS A 77 1.29 3.99 -13.10
C LYS A 77 1.05 3.08 -11.91
N ILE A 78 0.88 3.66 -10.71
CA ILE A 78 0.58 2.89 -9.49
C ILE A 78 -0.78 2.24 -9.52
N LEU A 79 -1.80 2.96 -10.01
CA LEU A 79 -3.15 2.43 -10.10
C LEU A 79 -3.17 1.16 -10.95
N THR A 80 -2.50 1.19 -12.11
CA THR A 80 -2.37 0.05 -13.01
C THR A 80 -1.53 -1.07 -12.40
N LYS A 81 -0.38 -0.73 -11.80
CA LYS A 81 0.57 -1.71 -11.24
C LYS A 81 0.01 -2.47 -10.03
N LEU A 82 -0.75 -1.79 -9.18
CA LEU A 82 -1.38 -2.40 -7.99
C LEU A 82 -2.82 -2.84 -8.24
N ASN A 83 -3.33 -2.67 -9.47
CA ASN A 83 -4.70 -2.98 -9.88
C ASN A 83 -5.75 -2.47 -8.89
N LEU A 84 -5.58 -1.23 -8.44
CA LEU A 84 -6.46 -0.60 -7.45
C LEU A 84 -7.65 0.04 -8.16
N ARG A 85 -8.86 -0.36 -7.77
CA ARG A 85 -10.09 0.31 -8.23
C ARG A 85 -10.36 1.56 -7.40
N LYS A 86 -10.89 2.60 -8.05
CA LYS A 86 -11.26 3.88 -7.44
C LYS A 86 -12.58 3.76 -6.68
#